data_AF-A0A973DJN2-F1
#
_entry.id   AF-A0A973DJN2-F1
#
_cell.length_a   1.000
_cell.length_b   1.000
_cell.length_c   1.000
_cell.angle_alpha   90.00
_cell.angle_beta   90.00
_cell.angle_gamma   90.00
#
_symmetry.space_group_name_H-M   'P 1'
#
loop_
_entity.id
_entity.type
_entity.pdbx_description
1 polymer ?
#
loop_
_entity_poly.entity_id
_entity_poly.type
_entity_poly.pdbx_seq_one_letter_code
_entity_poly.pdbx_strand_id
1 'polypeptide(L)'
;MTRINLAIPPAKLTDKHLLAEHREIIRIPNCVSKGRYNMKNQPLEFTLGTGHVKFFYDKLKYLKNRYESIYTECKNRGFNVTYFGNAWDGTPWSMWNDYTPNNRDYEILKNRLVQKDPIYLGIL
;
A
#
# COMPACT_ATOMS: atom_id res chain seq x y z
N MET A 1 10.77 -6.33 -2.91
CA MET A 1 9.54 -6.64 -2.13
C MET A 1 8.61 -5.44 -2.25
N THR A 2 7.30 -5.65 -2.29
CA THR A 2 6.30 -4.56 -2.28
C THR A 2 5.44 -4.76 -1.03
N ARG A 3 5.35 -3.76 -0.17
CA ARG A 3 4.53 -3.79 1.04
C ARG A 3 3.62 -2.57 1.14
N ILE A 4 2.34 -2.84 1.34
CA ILE A 4 1.29 -1.85 1.58
C ILE A 4 0.86 -1.98 3.04
N ASN A 5 1.00 -0.90 3.82
CA ASN A 5 0.63 -0.87 5.24
C ASN A 5 -0.84 -0.45 5.40
N LEU A 6 -1.75 -1.16 4.74
CA LEU A 6 -3.19 -0.87 4.72
C LEU A 6 -3.74 -0.73 6.16
N ALA A 7 -4.69 0.15 6.43
CA ALA A 7 -5.15 0.49 7.80
C ALA A 7 -4.17 1.25 8.72
N ILE A 8 -2.86 1.32 8.43
CA ILE A 8 -1.94 2.18 9.20
C ILE A 8 -1.93 3.59 8.57
N PRO A 9 -2.31 4.64 9.33
CA PRO A 9 -2.23 6.01 8.84
C PRO A 9 -0.79 6.38 8.45
N PRO A 10 -0.55 7.07 7.32
CA PRO A 10 0.79 7.49 6.93
C PRO A 10 1.54 8.27 8.02
N ALA A 11 0.84 9.14 8.76
CA ALA A 11 1.39 9.89 9.89
C ALA A 11 1.98 9.01 11.01
N LYS A 12 1.48 7.77 11.16
CA LYS A 12 2.00 6.81 12.14
C LYS A 12 3.17 5.98 11.60
N LEU A 13 3.53 6.09 10.32
CA LEU A 13 4.69 5.39 9.77
C LEU A 13 5.97 6.15 10.13
N THR A 14 7.05 5.41 10.42
CA THR A 14 8.39 5.99 10.45
C THR A 14 8.78 6.44 9.04
N ASP A 15 9.71 7.39 8.95
CA ASP A 15 10.18 7.94 7.67
C ASP A 15 10.65 6.84 6.72
N LYS A 16 11.38 5.86 7.25
CA LYS A 16 11.86 4.69 6.51
C LYS A 16 10.70 3.91 5.88
N HIS A 17 9.63 3.64 6.62
CA HIS A 17 8.50 2.88 6.11
C HIS A 17 7.62 3.70 5.17
N LEU A 18 7.41 4.99 5.46
CA LEU A 18 6.68 5.90 4.58
C LEU A 18 7.35 6.00 3.20
N LEU A 19 8.65 6.29 3.17
CA LEU A 19 9.44 6.42 1.94
C LEU A 19 9.60 5.10 1.18
N ALA A 20 9.66 3.97 1.91
CA ALA A 20 9.63 2.66 1.28
C ALA A 20 8.29 2.43 0.58
N GLU A 21 7.18 2.65 1.27
CA GLU A 21 5.85 2.42 0.72
C GLU A 21 5.55 3.35 -0.47
N HIS A 22 5.94 4.62 -0.40
CA HIS A 22 5.84 5.58 -1.51
C HIS A 22 6.45 5.03 -2.82
N ARG A 23 7.63 4.41 -2.74
CA ARG A 23 8.33 3.83 -3.91
C ARG A 23 7.76 2.49 -4.34
N GLU A 24 7.20 1.72 -3.41
CA GLU A 24 6.76 0.36 -3.65
C GLU A 24 5.32 0.27 -4.16
N ILE A 25 4.41 1.13 -3.67
CA ILE A 25 2.97 1.07 -3.99
C ILE A 25 2.69 1.19 -5.49
N ILE A 26 3.45 2.02 -6.20
CA ILE A 26 3.30 2.22 -7.65
C ILE A 26 3.64 0.97 -8.48
N ARG A 27 4.32 -0.03 -7.92
CA ARG A 27 4.66 -1.25 -8.66
C ARG A 27 3.42 -2.09 -9.00
N ILE A 28 2.36 -1.98 -8.20
CA ILE A 28 1.11 -2.72 -8.41
C ILE A 28 0.34 -2.19 -9.62
N PRO A 29 -0.05 -0.89 -9.70
CA PRO A 29 -0.76 -0.39 -10.88
C PRO A 29 0.08 -0.45 -12.16
N ASN A 30 1.41 -0.27 -12.08
CA ASN A 30 2.32 -0.49 -13.21
C ASN A 30 2.33 -1.95 -13.73
N CYS A 31 2.12 -2.91 -12.85
CA CYS A 31 2.01 -4.32 -13.22
C CYS A 31 0.67 -4.57 -13.93
N VAL A 32 -0.40 -3.98 -13.40
CA VAL A 32 -1.76 -4.09 -13.94
C VAL A 32 -1.88 -3.41 -15.31
N SER A 33 -1.36 -2.19 -15.48
CA SER A 33 -1.40 -1.46 -16.76
C SER A 33 -0.67 -2.18 -17.90
N LYS A 34 0.34 -2.99 -17.56
CA LYS A 34 1.10 -3.82 -18.52
C LYS A 34 0.51 -5.21 -18.73
N GLY A 35 -0.62 -5.54 -18.11
CA GLY A 35 -1.22 -6.88 -18.18
C GLY A 35 -0.37 -7.97 -17.51
N ARG A 36 0.58 -7.63 -16.64
CA ARG A 36 1.56 -8.56 -16.05
C ARG A 36 1.09 -9.19 -14.73
N TYR A 37 -0.21 -9.39 -14.57
CA TYR A 37 -0.82 -9.88 -13.33
C TYR A 37 -1.61 -11.18 -13.55
N ASN A 38 -1.87 -11.92 -12.47
CA ASN A 38 -2.66 -13.15 -12.50
C ASN A 38 -3.59 -13.18 -11.28
N MET A 39 -4.89 -13.27 -11.54
CA MET A 39 -5.95 -13.29 -10.52
C MET A 39 -6.17 -14.68 -9.90
N LYS A 40 -5.63 -15.76 -10.47
CA LYS A 40 -5.75 -17.11 -9.91
C LYS A 40 -5.24 -17.15 -8.47
N ASN A 41 -6.02 -17.71 -7.55
CA ASN A 41 -5.69 -17.77 -6.12
C ASN A 41 -5.46 -16.40 -5.49
N GLN A 42 -6.21 -15.37 -5.92
CA GLN A 42 -6.24 -14.10 -5.21
C GLN A 42 -6.81 -14.31 -3.80
N PRO A 43 -6.13 -13.83 -2.75
CA PRO A 43 -6.69 -13.87 -1.41
C PRO A 43 -7.99 -13.07 -1.31
N LEU A 44 -8.99 -13.62 -0.63
CA LEU A 44 -10.24 -12.92 -0.30
C LEU A 44 -10.04 -11.92 0.85
N GLU A 45 -9.10 -12.23 1.75
CA GLU A 45 -8.74 -11.41 2.89
C GLU A 45 -7.33 -10.85 2.73
N PHE A 46 -7.07 -9.73 3.40
CA PHE A 46 -5.73 -9.18 3.46
C PHE A 46 -4.76 -10.17 4.09
N THR A 47 -3.56 -10.26 3.50
CA THR A 47 -2.48 -11.13 3.93
C THR A 47 -1.12 -10.47 3.73
N LEU A 48 -0.12 -10.94 4.48
CA LEU A 48 1.29 -10.57 4.34
C LEU A 48 2.07 -11.69 3.65
N GLY A 49 3.14 -11.31 2.93
CA GLY A 49 3.98 -12.27 2.22
C GLY A 49 3.32 -12.77 0.93
N THR A 50 3.22 -14.09 0.77
CA THR A 50 2.65 -14.69 -0.44
C THR A 50 1.18 -14.29 -0.60
N GLY A 51 0.83 -13.74 -1.77
CA GLY A 51 -0.51 -13.25 -2.07
C GLY A 51 -0.75 -11.78 -1.72
N HIS A 52 0.14 -11.13 -0.96
CA HIS A 52 -0.01 -9.72 -0.54
C HIS A 52 -0.24 -8.77 -1.72
N VAL A 53 0.63 -8.81 -2.74
CA VAL A 53 0.48 -7.95 -3.93
C VAL A 53 -0.79 -8.33 -4.71
N LYS A 54 -1.08 -9.62 -4.83
CA LYS A 54 -2.22 -10.14 -5.59
C LYS A 54 -3.54 -9.68 -4.98
N PHE A 55 -3.62 -9.60 -3.66
CA PHE A 55 -4.79 -9.07 -2.94
C PHE A 55 -5.20 -7.69 -3.47
N PHE A 56 -4.28 -6.85 -3.93
CA PHE A 56 -4.56 -5.50 -4.38
C PHE A 56 -4.76 -5.31 -5.90
N TYR A 57 -4.63 -6.36 -6.73
CA TYR A 57 -4.71 -6.17 -8.19
C TYR A 57 -6.03 -5.56 -8.65
N ASP A 58 -7.13 -5.90 -7.98
CA ASP A 58 -8.47 -5.39 -8.24
C ASP A 58 -8.87 -4.20 -7.33
N LYS A 59 -7.94 -3.65 -6.53
CA LYS A 59 -8.21 -2.59 -5.53
C LYS A 59 -7.50 -1.28 -5.87
N LEU A 60 -7.44 -0.93 -7.15
CA LEU A 60 -6.62 0.20 -7.61
C LEU A 60 -7.11 1.55 -7.08
N LYS A 61 -8.42 1.70 -6.83
CA LYS A 61 -8.98 2.92 -6.23
C LYS A 61 -8.45 3.09 -4.80
N TYR A 62 -8.44 2.02 -4.00
CA TYR A 62 -7.84 2.04 -2.67
C TYR A 62 -6.36 2.45 -2.73
N LEU A 63 -5.58 1.82 -3.61
CA LEU A 63 -4.16 2.12 -3.73
C LEU A 63 -3.90 3.57 -4.16
N LYS A 64 -4.73 4.12 -5.06
CA LYS A 64 -4.61 5.52 -5.51
C LYS A 64 -4.84 6.48 -4.35
N ASN A 65 -5.93 6.32 -3.61
CA ASN A 65 -6.24 7.13 -2.43
C ASN A 65 -5.14 7.03 -1.36
N ARG A 66 -4.61 5.82 -1.15
CA ARG A 66 -3.49 5.58 -0.24
C ARG A 66 -2.21 6.26 -0.71
N TYR A 67 -1.91 6.22 -2.01
CA TYR A 67 -0.75 6.90 -2.59
C TYR A 67 -0.81 8.41 -2.37
N GLU A 68 -1.96 9.05 -2.61
CA GLU A 68 -2.13 10.48 -2.37
C GLU A 68 -1.90 10.84 -0.90
N SER A 69 -2.38 10.00 0.01
CA SER A 69 -2.18 10.19 1.46
C SER A 69 -0.71 10.03 1.88
N ILE A 70 -0.01 9.05 1.32
CA ILE A 70 1.43 8.85 1.53
C ILE A 70 2.23 10.02 0.97
N TYR A 71 1.93 10.44 -0.26
CA TYR A 71 2.61 11.56 -0.90
C TYR A 71 2.42 12.85 -0.10
N THR A 72 1.18 13.14 0.32
CA THR A 72 0.87 14.29 1.20
C THR A 72 1.70 14.24 2.48
N GLU A 73 1.75 13.09 3.14
CA GLU A 73 2.55 12.94 4.36
C GLU A 73 4.06 13.12 4.11
N CYS A 74 4.59 12.62 2.98
CA CYS A 74 5.97 12.88 2.59
C CYS A 74 6.24 14.38 2.43
N LYS A 75 5.31 15.12 1.81
CA LYS A 75 5.42 16.58 1.66
C LYS A 75 5.32 17.29 3.01
N ASN A 76 4.44 16.86 3.90
CA ASN A 76 4.30 17.41 5.27
C ASN A 76 5.59 17.27 6.08
N ARG A 77 6.34 16.18 5.89
CA ARG A 77 7.65 15.96 6.54
C ARG A 77 8.82 16.64 5.83
N GLY A 78 8.56 17.42 4.77
CA GLY A 78 9.60 18.11 4.01
C GLY A 78 10.43 17.20 3.09
N PHE A 79 9.99 15.97 2.81
CA PHE A 79 10.72 15.10 1.90
C PHE A 79 10.61 15.58 0.44
N ASN A 80 11.74 15.53 -0.26
CA ASN A 80 11.81 15.75 -1.69
C ASN A 80 11.52 14.43 -2.43
N VAL A 81 10.25 14.13 -2.66
CA VAL A 81 9.80 12.94 -3.39
C VAL A 81 9.10 13.32 -4.70
N THR A 82 9.33 12.52 -5.73
CA THR A 82 8.63 12.64 -7.03
C THR A 82 7.18 12.18 -6.91
N TYR A 83 6.28 12.92 -7.55
CA TYR A 83 4.88 12.50 -7.69
C TYR A 83 4.75 11.50 -8.86
N PHE A 84 4.18 10.33 -8.58
CA PHE A 84 3.97 9.20 -9.49
C PHE A 84 2.47 8.91 -9.67
N GLY A 85 1.64 9.95 -9.68
CA GLY A 85 0.19 9.79 -9.79
C GLY A 85 -0.27 9.11 -11.08
N ASN A 86 0.54 9.20 -12.15
CA ASN A 86 0.34 8.57 -13.46
C ASN A 86 0.57 7.06 -13.47
N ALA A 87 1.04 6.45 -12.38
CA ALA A 87 1.26 5.01 -12.33
C ALA A 87 -0.04 4.18 -12.52
N TRP A 88 -1.20 4.81 -12.36
CA TRP A 88 -2.53 4.24 -12.59
C TRP A 88 -3.07 4.44 -14.00
N ASP A 89 -2.37 5.18 -14.86
CA ASP A 89 -2.83 5.45 -16.22
C ASP A 89 -2.89 4.15 -17.04
N GLY A 90 -3.92 4.03 -17.88
CA GLY A 90 -4.13 2.84 -18.71
C GLY A 90 -4.52 1.57 -17.95
N THR A 91 -4.81 1.65 -16.64
CA THR A 91 -5.35 0.51 -15.90
C THR A 91 -6.83 0.29 -16.22
N PRO A 92 -7.29 -0.98 -16.33
CA PRO A 92 -8.67 -1.27 -16.68
C PRO A 92 -9.62 -0.91 -15.53
N TRP A 93 -10.77 -0.31 -15.85
CA TRP A 93 -11.78 0.12 -14.88
C TRP A 93 -12.28 -1.03 -13.98
N SER A 94 -12.30 -2.26 -14.49
CA SER A 94 -12.68 -3.45 -13.70
C SER A 94 -11.76 -3.72 -12.50
N MET A 95 -10.57 -3.10 -12.45
CA MET A 95 -9.62 -3.22 -11.34
C MET A 95 -9.70 -2.04 -10.35
N TRP A 96 -10.61 -1.09 -10.54
CA TRP A 96 -10.78 0.11 -9.71
C TRP A 96 -11.71 -0.07 -8.52
N ASN A 97 -11.73 -1.26 -7.89
CA ASN A 97 -12.51 -1.43 -6.66
C ASN A 97 -11.84 -0.70 -5.49
N ASP A 98 -12.67 -0.29 -4.54
CA ASP A 98 -12.20 0.24 -3.27
C ASP A 98 -11.97 -0.87 -2.24
N TYR A 99 -11.40 -0.52 -1.09
CA TYR A 99 -11.27 -1.43 0.04
C TYR A 99 -11.34 -0.67 1.36
N THR A 100 -12.16 -1.16 2.27
CA THR A 100 -12.25 -0.65 3.63
C THR A 100 -11.55 -1.63 4.56
N PRO A 101 -10.36 -1.29 5.08
CA PRO A 101 -9.67 -2.14 6.03
C PRO A 101 -10.50 -2.34 7.31
N ASN A 102 -10.36 -3.51 7.92
CA ASN A 102 -10.99 -3.82 9.20
C ASN A 102 -9.95 -3.94 10.33
N ASN A 103 -10.43 -4.22 11.55
CA ASN A 103 -9.56 -4.33 12.72
C ASN A 103 -8.54 -5.47 12.61
N ARG A 104 -8.90 -6.60 11.99
CA ARG A 104 -7.96 -7.71 11.77
C ARG A 104 -6.78 -7.28 10.91
N ASP A 105 -7.03 -6.49 9.86
CA ASP A 105 -5.97 -6.03 8.98
C ASP A 105 -5.01 -5.07 9.70
N TYR A 106 -5.58 -4.18 10.54
CA TYR A 106 -4.81 -3.29 11.41
C TYR A 106 -3.90 -4.10 12.35
N GLU A 107 -4.44 -5.09 13.06
CA GLU A 107 -3.67 -5.91 14.00
C GLU A 107 -2.55 -6.69 13.30
N ILE A 108 -2.81 -7.27 12.12
CA ILE A 108 -1.78 -7.96 11.31
C ILE A 108 -0.61 -7.01 11.00
N LEU A 109 -0.91 -5.76 10.62
CA LEU A 109 0.12 -4.80 10.25
C LEU A 109 0.81 -4.16 11.44
N LYS A 110 0.08 -3.86 12.52
CA LYS A 110 0.66 -3.41 13.78
C LYS A 110 1.70 -4.41 14.28
N ASN A 111 1.32 -5.70 14.37
CA ASN A 111 2.23 -6.77 14.78
C ASN A 111 3.45 -6.87 13.86
N ARG A 112 3.24 -6.74 12.54
CA ARG A 112 4.35 -6.77 11.58
C ARG A 112 5.30 -5.58 11.71
N LEU A 113 4.77 -4.38 11.93
CA LEU A 113 5.58 -3.16 12.09
C LEU A 113 6.36 -3.21 13.39
N VAL A 114 5.72 -3.56 14.51
CA VAL A 114 6.37 -3.76 15.81
C VAL A 114 7.48 -4.81 15.74
N GLN A 115 7.22 -5.96 15.09
CA GLN A 115 8.23 -6.99 14.89
C GLN A 115 9.44 -6.50 14.09
N LYS A 116 9.22 -5.59 13.13
CA LYS A 116 10.29 -5.07 12.26
C LYS A 116 11.03 -3.89 12.87
N ASP A 117 10.36 -3.11 13.69
CA ASP A 117 10.87 -1.92 14.31
C ASP A 117 10.12 -1.68 15.63
N PRO A 118 10.72 -2.01 16.80
CA PRO A 118 10.05 -1.88 18.10
C PRO A 118 9.61 -0.45 18.44
N ILE A 119 10.08 0.58 17.73
CA ILE A 119 9.63 1.97 17.90
C ILE A 119 8.11 2.09 17.79
N TYR A 120 7.45 1.22 17.03
CA TYR A 120 6.01 1.22 16.86
C TYR A 120 5.22 0.87 18.12
N LEU A 121 5.84 0.29 19.17
CA LEU A 121 5.19 0.06 20.46
C LEU A 121 4.73 1.37 21.14
N GLY A 122 5.40 2.48 20.86
CA GLY A 122 5.02 3.81 21.35
C GLY A 122 4.14 4.63 20.41
N ILE A 123 3.79 4.09 19.23
CA ILE A 123 3.08 4.82 18.15
C ILE A 123 1.70 4.22 17.84
N LEU A 124 1.58 2.88 17.86
CA LEU A 124 0.40 2.10 17.44
C LEU A 124 -0.29 1.39 18.58
#